data_AF-A0A0D6AFS5-F1
#
_entry.id   AF-A0A0D6AFS5-F1
#
_cell.length_a   1.000
_cell.length_b   1.000
_cell.length_c   1.000
_cell.angle_alpha   90.00
_cell.angle_beta   90.00
_cell.angle_gamma   90.00
#
_symmetry.space_group_name_H-M   'P 1'
#
loop_
_entity.id
_entity.type
_entity.pdbx_description
1 polymer ?
#
loop_
_entity_poly.entity_id
_entity_poly.type
_entity_poly.pdbx_seq_one_letter_code
_entity_poly.pdbx_strand_id
1 'polypeptide(L)'
;MNNIDLNKKNQISFKSKILKQFQGEDYSKIALLISNEYEGFSRNGGIGTYYTSLSQKLAQAGWAVILILCQSDEKYAGKSHIRALKHIFSTSEVEDVLNLTEEHKFILNQAKEDYYFKYQSVANWLLSQGFSNSFKESKIYIEFPDVNGFGYDTIQAKKANLLGKNCLTNITIHGCFEWVFEANDSINKEDWFDKSCHREQVAYENVDLAFFPSFFLKNKVESYGWQTNHAHNRPYFVPIQPILTYTKYELESQLINVLGMTSREERSYVKDYAEYYYTGQGEIVDLGCWLGSLTLPLIYGLEKNKQVNSTQIKIHAYDLFLWKQWMNAEVVGTDLENKYQNNDSFLDSFFTQINPYENKLEVYEGDLTTMTWNQDKPIEFLLVDAMKNWDLTNHVIQQFFPALITNISVVHHQDFCHYNCSWIHLIMYRLKDYFEPILYVPKGSVIFKYIKQIPSEYLQKTYSLEDFSIKEITQAFDYSLSIVPPAAKPNILAAKIMLLINLGDMMEARKELNWTKKTALYQPDTDLSIVEKLLIS
;
A
#
# COMPACT_ATOMS: atom_id res chain seq x y z
N MET A 1 -56.93 -14.09 23.55
CA MET A 1 -56.24 -13.07 22.75
C MET A 1 -54.79 -13.49 22.64
N ASN A 2 -54.39 -13.98 21.47
CA ASN A 2 -53.04 -14.49 21.24
C ASN A 2 -52.02 -13.35 21.36
N ASN A 3 -50.96 -13.60 22.13
CA ASN A 3 -49.72 -12.81 22.11
C ASN A 3 -49.16 -12.84 20.68
N ILE A 4 -49.51 -11.82 19.89
CA ILE A 4 -48.84 -11.55 18.62
C ILE A 4 -47.53 -10.87 19.01
N ASP A 5 -46.44 -11.61 18.85
CA ASP A 5 -45.06 -11.12 18.95
C ASP A 5 -44.85 -9.99 17.92
N LEU A 6 -45.07 -8.74 18.34
CA LEU A 6 -44.92 -7.54 17.53
C LEU A 6 -43.51 -7.43 16.90
N ASN A 7 -42.51 -8.14 17.43
CA ASN A 7 -41.14 -8.14 16.91
C ASN A 7 -40.96 -8.86 15.57
N LYS A 8 -41.86 -9.77 15.16
CA LYS A 8 -41.71 -10.47 13.86
C LYS A 8 -42.31 -9.72 12.68
N LYS A 9 -43.29 -8.84 12.89
CA LYS A 9 -44.00 -8.15 11.80
C LYS A 9 -43.19 -7.03 11.14
N ASN A 10 -42.18 -6.49 11.82
CA ASN A 10 -41.40 -5.33 11.35
C ASN A 10 -39.92 -5.64 11.06
N GLN A 11 -39.54 -6.91 10.91
CA GLN A 11 -38.14 -7.27 10.67
C GLN A 11 -37.74 -7.12 9.19
N ILE A 12 -36.90 -6.14 8.92
CA ILE A 12 -36.18 -6.00 7.65
C ILE A 12 -35.17 -7.15 7.54
N SER A 13 -35.16 -7.84 6.39
CA SER A 13 -34.19 -8.90 6.09
C SER A 13 -33.75 -8.82 4.64
N PHE A 14 -32.54 -9.29 4.33
CA PHE A 14 -32.13 -9.44 2.94
C PHE A 14 -32.94 -10.54 2.23
N LYS A 15 -33.21 -10.35 0.94
CA LYS A 15 -33.78 -11.41 0.09
C LYS A 15 -32.83 -12.60 0.04
N SER A 16 -33.39 -13.81 -0.13
CA SER A 16 -32.63 -15.07 -0.08
C SER A 16 -31.45 -15.12 -1.06
N LYS A 17 -31.58 -14.52 -2.25
CA LYS A 17 -30.50 -14.43 -3.23
C LYS A 17 -29.29 -13.62 -2.72
N ILE A 18 -29.54 -12.58 -1.93
CA ILE A 18 -28.48 -11.74 -1.36
C ILE A 18 -27.85 -12.44 -0.16
N LEU A 19 -28.66 -13.04 0.72
CA LEU A 19 -28.15 -13.79 1.89
C LEU A 19 -27.18 -14.91 1.51
N LYS A 20 -27.38 -15.57 0.37
CA LYS A 20 -26.47 -16.60 -0.14
C LYS A 20 -25.06 -16.06 -0.44
N GLN A 21 -24.93 -14.77 -0.75
CA GLN A 21 -23.62 -14.15 -1.04
C GLN A 21 -22.78 -13.92 0.21
N PHE A 22 -23.40 -13.98 1.40
CA PHE A 22 -22.71 -13.82 2.68
C PHE A 22 -22.25 -15.15 3.29
N GLN A 23 -22.40 -16.27 2.57
CA GLN A 23 -22.01 -17.58 3.08
C GLN A 23 -20.52 -17.84 2.85
N GLY A 24 -19.84 -18.37 3.87
CA GLY A 24 -18.46 -18.84 3.77
C GLY A 24 -17.37 -17.79 4.02
N GLU A 25 -17.72 -16.58 4.47
CA GLU A 25 -16.74 -15.56 4.87
C GLU A 25 -16.87 -15.18 6.36
N ASP A 26 -15.82 -14.57 6.91
CA ASP A 26 -15.80 -14.02 8.26
C ASP A 26 -16.42 -12.61 8.29
N TYR A 27 -17.57 -12.50 8.95
CA TYR A 27 -18.27 -11.24 9.20
C TYR A 27 -18.31 -10.87 10.68
N SER A 28 -17.36 -11.34 11.50
CA SER A 28 -17.28 -10.97 12.93
C SER A 28 -17.18 -9.46 13.16
N LYS A 29 -16.59 -8.73 12.21
CA LYS A 29 -16.50 -7.26 12.17
C LYS A 29 -16.92 -6.75 10.80
N ILE A 30 -17.94 -5.89 10.76
CA ILE A 30 -18.49 -5.32 9.52
C ILE A 30 -18.36 -3.80 9.57
N ALA A 31 -17.86 -3.21 8.50
CA ALA A 31 -17.86 -1.76 8.32
C ALA A 31 -18.78 -1.40 7.13
N LEU A 32 -19.85 -0.68 7.41
CA LEU A 32 -20.72 -0.08 6.40
C LEU A 32 -20.23 1.34 6.15
N LEU A 33 -19.63 1.55 4.99
CA LEU A 33 -19.17 2.85 4.52
C LEU A 33 -20.24 3.42 3.59
N ILE A 34 -20.86 4.53 3.96
CA ILE A 34 -22.02 5.07 3.27
C ILE A 34 -21.65 6.45 2.72
N SER A 35 -21.58 6.58 1.40
CA SER A 35 -21.09 7.80 0.76
C SER A 35 -21.64 7.92 -0.67
N ASN A 36 -21.75 9.14 -1.19
CA ASN A 36 -21.97 9.39 -2.62
C ASN A 36 -20.64 9.47 -3.41
N GLU A 37 -19.50 9.47 -2.72
CA GLU A 37 -18.18 9.52 -3.32
C GLU A 37 -17.31 8.33 -2.90
N TYR A 38 -16.63 7.72 -3.88
CA TYR A 38 -15.61 6.70 -3.68
C TYR A 38 -14.74 6.64 -4.94
N GLU A 39 -13.41 6.62 -4.79
CA GLU A 39 -12.50 6.59 -5.95
C GLU A 39 -12.70 5.31 -6.77
N GLY A 40 -12.99 5.47 -8.06
CA GLY A 40 -13.37 4.39 -8.97
C GLY A 40 -14.84 4.46 -9.42
N PHE A 41 -15.70 5.17 -8.68
CA PHE A 41 -17.09 5.43 -9.06
C PHE A 41 -17.34 6.90 -9.39
N SER A 42 -16.81 7.82 -8.58
CA SER A 42 -16.91 9.27 -8.82
C SER A 42 -15.51 9.86 -9.09
N ARG A 43 -15.45 10.95 -9.86
CA ARG A 43 -14.22 11.74 -10.11
C ARG A 43 -14.01 12.88 -9.10
N ASN A 44 -14.87 12.96 -8.08
CA ASN A 44 -14.97 14.15 -7.24
C ASN A 44 -14.50 13.86 -5.81
N GLY A 45 -13.71 14.80 -5.29
CA GLY A 45 -13.70 15.18 -3.88
C GLY A 45 -12.70 14.48 -2.96
N GLY A 46 -12.39 15.16 -1.85
CA GLY A 46 -11.62 14.59 -0.75
C GLY A 46 -12.37 13.51 0.04
N ILE A 47 -13.71 13.46 -0.06
CA ILE A 47 -14.54 12.41 0.58
C ILE A 47 -14.26 11.07 -0.11
N GLY A 48 -14.28 11.03 -1.45
CA GLY A 48 -13.92 9.83 -2.21
C GLY A 48 -12.56 9.25 -1.82
N THR A 49 -11.51 10.09 -1.79
CA THR A 49 -10.15 9.67 -1.37
C THR A 49 -10.11 9.16 0.08
N TYR A 50 -10.84 9.82 0.99
CA TYR A 50 -10.93 9.41 2.39
C TYR A 50 -11.57 8.02 2.51
N TYR A 51 -12.73 7.79 1.90
CA TYR A 51 -13.44 6.52 1.97
C TYR A 51 -12.68 5.37 1.30
N THR A 52 -11.98 5.65 0.19
CA THR A 52 -11.07 4.69 -0.43
C THR A 52 -9.96 4.29 0.55
N SER A 53 -9.29 5.26 1.17
CA SER A 53 -8.20 5.00 2.11
C SER A 53 -8.68 4.27 3.37
N LEU A 54 -9.82 4.70 3.93
CA LEU A 54 -10.44 4.10 5.10
C LEU A 54 -10.83 2.63 4.83
N SER A 55 -11.44 2.35 3.68
CA SER A 55 -11.83 0.98 3.32
C SER A 55 -10.62 0.04 3.26
N GLN A 56 -9.50 0.49 2.70
CA GLN A 56 -8.26 -0.28 2.62
C GLN A 56 -7.71 -0.55 4.02
N LYS A 57 -7.68 0.44 4.91
CA LYS A 57 -7.20 0.28 6.29
C LYS A 57 -8.09 -0.64 7.11
N LEU A 58 -9.41 -0.55 6.98
CA LEU A 58 -10.36 -1.44 7.63
C LEU A 58 -10.23 -2.88 7.12
N ALA A 59 -10.13 -3.07 5.81
CA ALA A 59 -9.90 -4.40 5.21
C ALA A 59 -8.57 -5.02 5.70
N GLN A 60 -7.48 -4.24 5.73
CA GLN A 60 -6.19 -4.66 6.29
C GLN A 60 -6.29 -5.00 7.79
N ALA A 61 -7.18 -4.34 8.54
CA ALA A 61 -7.47 -4.66 9.92
C ALA A 61 -8.43 -5.87 10.10
N GLY A 62 -8.81 -6.54 9.01
CA GLY A 62 -9.68 -7.71 9.01
C GLY A 62 -11.15 -7.38 9.26
N TRP A 63 -11.63 -6.25 8.75
CA TRP A 63 -13.06 -5.93 8.70
C TRP A 63 -13.63 -6.35 7.34
N ALA A 64 -14.85 -6.90 7.34
CA ALA A 64 -15.65 -7.03 6.13
C ALA A 64 -16.21 -5.65 5.77
N VAL A 65 -15.58 -4.98 4.81
CA VAL A 65 -15.97 -3.62 4.40
C VAL A 65 -17.03 -3.68 3.31
N ILE A 66 -18.10 -2.93 3.49
CA ILE A 66 -19.25 -2.86 2.60
C ILE A 66 -19.48 -1.40 2.24
N LEU A 67 -19.53 -1.10 0.95
CA LEU A 67 -19.85 0.25 0.47
C LEU A 67 -21.34 0.33 0.13
N ILE A 68 -22.01 1.38 0.59
CA ILE A 68 -23.36 1.75 0.14
C ILE A 68 -23.23 3.10 -0.58
N LEU A 69 -23.39 3.07 -1.90
CA LEU A 69 -23.33 4.26 -2.75
C LEU A 69 -24.66 5.01 -2.73
N CYS A 70 -24.64 6.21 -2.19
CA CYS A 70 -25.76 7.15 -2.26
C CYS A 70 -25.80 7.82 -3.62
N GLN A 71 -26.99 8.27 -4.04
CA GLN A 71 -27.22 9.03 -5.27
C GLN A 71 -26.69 8.33 -6.54
N SER A 72 -26.69 6.99 -6.53
CA SER A 72 -26.29 6.15 -7.67
C SER A 72 -27.46 5.29 -8.15
N ASP A 73 -27.71 5.30 -9.46
CA ASP A 73 -28.71 4.44 -10.11
C ASP A 73 -28.12 3.07 -10.51
N GLU A 74 -26.81 2.87 -10.35
CA GLU A 74 -26.17 1.57 -10.59
C GLU A 74 -26.59 0.56 -9.52
N LYS A 75 -26.82 -0.68 -9.94
CA LYS A 75 -27.23 -1.79 -9.07
C LYS A 75 -26.15 -2.85 -9.01
N TYR A 76 -25.61 -3.07 -7.84
CA TYR A 76 -24.48 -3.96 -7.62
C TYR A 76 -24.93 -5.31 -7.05
N ALA A 77 -26.06 -5.33 -6.33
CA ALA A 77 -26.63 -6.50 -5.69
C ALA A 77 -25.60 -7.29 -4.85
N GLY A 78 -24.69 -6.57 -4.17
CA GLY A 78 -23.63 -7.12 -3.35
C GLY A 78 -22.33 -7.47 -4.08
N LYS A 79 -22.26 -7.32 -5.41
CA LYS A 79 -21.04 -7.63 -6.17
C LYS A 79 -20.00 -6.51 -6.02
N SER A 80 -18.76 -6.89 -5.75
CA SER A 80 -17.62 -5.97 -5.70
C SER A 80 -16.56 -6.35 -6.74
N HIS A 81 -15.96 -5.34 -7.36
CA HIS A 81 -14.75 -5.46 -8.19
C HIS A 81 -13.53 -4.78 -7.54
N ILE A 82 -13.68 -4.24 -6.32
CA ILE A 82 -12.66 -3.49 -5.59
C ILE A 82 -12.18 -4.34 -4.42
N ARG A 83 -10.88 -4.64 -4.37
CA ARG A 83 -10.29 -5.59 -3.40
C ARG A 83 -10.60 -5.27 -1.93
N ALA A 84 -10.61 -3.99 -1.57
CA ALA A 84 -10.89 -3.54 -0.21
C ALA A 84 -12.36 -3.70 0.20
N LEU A 85 -13.27 -3.84 -0.77
CA LEU A 85 -14.72 -3.91 -0.54
C LEU A 85 -15.21 -5.33 -0.77
N LYS A 86 -15.80 -5.94 0.26
CA LYS A 86 -16.44 -7.26 0.17
C LYS A 86 -17.71 -7.19 -0.66
N HIS A 87 -18.53 -6.18 -0.39
CA HIS A 87 -19.78 -5.96 -1.09
C HIS A 87 -19.97 -4.48 -1.40
N ILE A 88 -20.70 -4.24 -2.49
CA ILE A 88 -21.13 -2.90 -2.88
C ILE A 88 -22.65 -2.97 -3.04
N PHE A 89 -23.32 -1.96 -2.52
CA PHE A 89 -24.74 -1.73 -2.71
C PHE A 89 -24.99 -0.28 -3.11
N SER A 90 -26.18 0.02 -3.60
CA SER A 90 -26.66 1.39 -3.79
C SER A 90 -27.97 1.63 -3.07
N THR A 91 -28.29 2.89 -2.81
CA THR A 91 -29.60 3.26 -2.24
C THR A 91 -30.76 3.02 -3.20
N SER A 92 -30.51 2.97 -4.51
CA SER A 92 -31.54 2.72 -5.54
C SER A 92 -32.00 1.25 -5.62
N GLU A 93 -31.28 0.31 -4.99
CA GLU A 93 -31.62 -1.12 -5.00
C GLU A 93 -32.20 -1.63 -3.66
N VAL A 94 -32.57 -0.76 -2.72
CA VAL A 94 -33.13 -1.12 -1.41
C VAL A 94 -34.32 -2.11 -1.53
N GLU A 95 -35.28 -1.80 -2.40
CA GLU A 95 -36.46 -2.66 -2.63
C GLU A 95 -36.09 -3.96 -3.37
N ASP A 96 -34.98 -3.98 -4.10
CA ASP A 96 -34.49 -5.15 -4.83
C ASP A 96 -33.76 -6.13 -3.92
N VAL A 97 -33.06 -5.63 -2.90
CA VAL A 97 -32.20 -6.44 -2.03
C VAL A 97 -32.83 -6.79 -0.68
N LEU A 98 -33.82 -6.02 -0.20
CA LEU A 98 -34.49 -6.25 1.08
C LEU A 98 -35.92 -6.78 0.93
N ASN A 99 -36.35 -7.56 1.92
CA ASN A 99 -37.75 -7.83 2.20
C ASN A 99 -38.29 -6.69 3.08
N LEU A 100 -39.11 -5.83 2.51
CA LEU A 100 -39.76 -4.71 3.19
C LEU A 100 -41.24 -4.99 3.43
N THR A 101 -41.75 -4.50 4.55
CA THR A 101 -43.20 -4.48 4.84
C THR A 101 -43.87 -3.33 4.06
N GLU A 102 -45.20 -3.32 4.03
CA GLU A 102 -45.94 -2.23 3.35
C GLU A 102 -45.70 -0.88 4.01
N GLU A 103 -45.51 -0.82 5.33
CA GLU A 103 -45.17 0.40 6.05
C GLU A 103 -43.79 0.93 5.66
N HIS A 104 -42.79 0.04 5.56
CA HIS A 104 -41.45 0.43 5.10
C HIS A 104 -41.48 0.96 3.65
N LYS A 105 -42.22 0.29 2.77
CA LYS A 105 -42.40 0.74 1.38
C LYS A 105 -43.11 2.08 1.31
N PHE A 106 -44.13 2.30 2.15
CA PHE A 106 -44.82 3.57 2.24
C PHE A 106 -43.87 4.71 2.65
N ILE A 107 -43.08 4.52 3.72
CA ILE A 107 -42.09 5.51 4.17
C ILE A 107 -41.07 5.81 3.07
N LEU A 108 -40.53 4.77 2.44
CA LEU A 108 -39.56 4.91 1.36
C LEU A 108 -40.16 5.62 0.14
N ASN A 109 -41.43 5.35 -0.19
CA ASN A 109 -42.12 6.00 -1.29
C ASN A 109 -42.39 7.48 -1.02
N GLN A 110 -42.82 7.85 0.19
CA GLN A 110 -42.97 9.26 0.58
C GLN A 110 -41.63 10.00 0.52
N ALA A 111 -40.53 9.33 0.88
CA ALA A 111 -39.21 9.92 0.82
C ALA A 111 -38.75 10.25 -0.63
N LYS A 112 -39.35 9.65 -1.66
CA LYS A 112 -38.99 9.92 -3.08
C LYS A 112 -39.27 11.36 -3.52
N GLU A 113 -40.15 12.08 -2.82
CA GLU A 113 -40.37 13.52 -3.07
C GLU A 113 -39.11 14.36 -2.84
N ASP A 114 -38.21 13.89 -1.96
CA ASP A 114 -36.90 14.47 -1.69
C ASP A 114 -35.83 13.37 -1.92
N TYR A 115 -35.60 13.07 -3.20
CA TYR A 115 -34.73 11.97 -3.63
C TYR A 115 -33.27 12.14 -3.20
N TYR A 116 -32.75 13.37 -3.24
CA TYR A 116 -31.31 13.62 -3.03
C TYR A 116 -30.91 13.57 -1.57
N PHE A 117 -31.84 13.82 -0.64
CA PHE A 117 -31.54 13.89 0.78
C PHE A 117 -32.39 12.89 1.59
N LYS A 118 -33.73 13.05 1.61
CA LYS A 118 -34.60 12.22 2.45
C LYS A 118 -34.62 10.76 2.03
N TYR A 119 -34.79 10.49 0.73
CA TYR A 119 -34.78 9.12 0.21
C TYR A 119 -33.45 8.44 0.53
N GLN A 120 -32.31 9.12 0.30
CA GLN A 120 -30.98 8.57 0.60
C GLN A 120 -30.86 8.20 2.08
N SER A 121 -31.25 9.09 2.98
CA SER A 121 -31.17 8.86 4.43
C SER A 121 -32.05 7.68 4.88
N VAL A 122 -33.29 7.58 4.39
CA VAL A 122 -34.20 6.46 4.68
C VAL A 122 -33.67 5.15 4.10
N ALA A 123 -33.21 5.16 2.84
CA ALA A 123 -32.61 3.99 2.19
C ALA A 123 -31.41 3.44 2.99
N ASN A 124 -30.52 4.34 3.43
CA ASN A 124 -29.36 3.99 4.24
C ASN A 124 -29.75 3.35 5.58
N TRP A 125 -30.80 3.85 6.23
CA TRP A 125 -31.34 3.23 7.45
C TRP A 125 -31.83 1.81 7.17
N LEU A 126 -32.66 1.60 6.15
CA LEU A 126 -33.24 0.29 5.85
C LEU A 126 -32.13 -0.73 5.53
N LEU A 127 -31.12 -0.35 4.75
CA LEU A 127 -29.96 -1.20 4.45
C LEU A 127 -29.15 -1.53 5.71
N SER A 128 -28.83 -0.51 6.50
CA SER A 128 -28.09 -0.66 7.77
C SER A 128 -28.80 -1.60 8.74
N GLN A 129 -30.13 -1.49 8.85
CA GLN A 129 -30.94 -2.37 9.68
C GLN A 129 -31.03 -3.78 9.10
N GLY A 130 -31.07 -3.94 7.77
CA GLY A 130 -30.97 -5.23 7.10
C GLY A 130 -29.67 -5.97 7.47
N PHE A 131 -28.54 -5.26 7.50
CA PHE A 131 -27.27 -5.81 7.99
C PHE A 131 -27.31 -6.15 9.47
N SER A 132 -27.75 -5.22 10.32
CA SER A 132 -27.88 -5.44 11.77
C SER A 132 -28.69 -6.69 12.11
N ASN A 133 -29.83 -6.90 11.42
CA ASN A 133 -30.70 -8.04 11.64
C ASN A 133 -30.10 -9.37 11.14
N SER A 134 -29.28 -9.32 10.09
CA SER A 134 -28.64 -10.50 9.49
C SER A 134 -27.39 -10.94 10.27
N PHE A 135 -26.73 -9.99 10.96
CA PHE A 135 -25.43 -10.18 11.60
C PHE A 135 -25.47 -9.77 13.08
N LYS A 136 -26.34 -10.42 13.86
CA LYS A 136 -26.61 -10.03 15.27
C LYS A 136 -25.41 -10.15 16.21
N GLU A 137 -24.52 -11.11 15.94
CA GLU A 137 -23.31 -11.37 16.74
C GLU A 137 -22.10 -10.55 16.28
N SER A 138 -22.20 -9.87 15.14
CA SER A 138 -21.10 -9.10 14.55
C SER A 138 -20.98 -7.73 15.17
N LYS A 139 -19.76 -7.21 15.29
CA LYS A 139 -19.54 -5.78 15.57
C LYS A 139 -19.76 -5.00 14.28
N ILE A 140 -20.72 -4.07 14.26
CA ILE A 140 -21.06 -3.32 13.04
C ILE A 140 -20.73 -1.84 13.26
N TYR A 141 -19.81 -1.34 12.45
CA TYR A 141 -19.45 0.07 12.37
C TYR A 141 -20.12 0.69 11.15
N ILE A 142 -20.81 1.82 11.29
CA ILE A 142 -21.56 2.47 10.21
C ILE A 142 -21.09 3.91 10.10
N GLU A 143 -20.41 4.25 9.02
CA GLU A 143 -19.81 5.57 8.82
C GLU A 143 -20.48 6.34 7.68
N PHE A 144 -20.76 7.61 7.94
CA PHE A 144 -21.33 8.58 7.02
C PHE A 144 -20.44 9.83 6.91
N PRO A 145 -20.38 10.49 5.75
CA PRO A 145 -19.95 11.88 5.71
C PRO A 145 -21.04 12.76 6.34
N ASP A 146 -20.66 13.96 6.77
CA ASP A 146 -21.60 14.99 7.19
C ASP A 146 -22.56 15.39 6.06
N VAL A 147 -22.06 15.46 4.83
CA VAL A 147 -22.76 16.01 3.67
C VAL A 147 -24.12 15.36 3.39
N ASN A 148 -25.08 16.17 2.94
CA ASN A 148 -26.44 15.77 2.52
C ASN A 148 -27.30 15.15 3.64
N GLY A 149 -26.79 15.03 4.87
CA GLY A 149 -27.51 14.41 5.99
C GLY A 149 -27.79 12.92 5.79
N PHE A 150 -26.93 12.19 5.06
CA PHE A 150 -27.12 10.77 4.75
C PHE A 150 -27.30 9.87 5.98
N GLY A 151 -26.70 10.25 7.12
CA GLY A 151 -26.81 9.51 8.38
C GLY A 151 -28.09 9.78 9.19
N TYR A 152 -28.85 10.84 8.88
CA TYR A 152 -29.92 11.36 9.74
C TYR A 152 -30.92 10.30 10.20
N ASP A 153 -31.61 9.62 9.29
CA ASP A 153 -32.63 8.61 9.64
C ASP A 153 -32.02 7.36 10.30
N THR A 154 -30.78 7.00 9.96
CA THR A 154 -30.08 5.88 10.59
C THR A 154 -29.79 6.16 12.06
N ILE A 155 -29.39 7.40 12.38
CA ILE A 155 -29.10 7.84 13.75
C ILE A 155 -30.40 7.96 14.56
N GLN A 156 -31.49 8.46 13.96
CA GLN A 156 -32.80 8.44 14.63
C GLN A 156 -33.26 7.00 14.90
N ALA A 157 -33.09 6.09 13.94
CA ALA A 157 -33.40 4.67 14.11
C ALA A 157 -32.56 4.02 15.22
N LYS A 158 -31.27 4.40 15.35
CA LYS A 158 -30.42 3.97 16.47
C LYS A 158 -30.99 4.40 17.82
N LYS A 159 -31.35 5.68 17.96
CA LYS A 159 -31.95 6.24 19.19
C LYS A 159 -33.30 5.60 19.52
N ALA A 160 -34.07 5.22 18.50
CA ALA A 160 -35.33 4.50 18.63
C ALA A 160 -35.17 2.99 18.90
N ASN A 161 -33.93 2.49 19.09
CA ASN A 161 -33.61 1.06 19.28
C ASN A 161 -34.04 0.16 18.11
N LEU A 162 -34.11 0.71 16.89
CA LEU A 162 -34.38 -0.05 15.67
C LEU A 162 -33.09 -0.69 15.10
N LEU A 163 -31.92 -0.15 15.45
CA LEU A 163 -30.64 -0.79 15.20
C LEU A 163 -30.18 -1.59 16.42
N GLY A 164 -29.52 -2.73 16.17
CA GLY A 164 -28.99 -3.58 17.22
C GLY A 164 -27.95 -2.87 18.10
N LYS A 165 -27.81 -3.35 19.34
CA LYS A 165 -26.79 -2.86 20.29
C LYS A 165 -25.35 -3.07 19.79
N ASN A 166 -25.18 -3.97 18.82
CA ASN A 166 -23.93 -4.28 18.15
C ASN A 166 -23.54 -3.27 17.05
N CYS A 167 -24.42 -2.32 16.71
CA CYS A 167 -24.13 -1.24 15.77
C CYS A 167 -23.55 -0.02 16.49
N LEU A 168 -22.53 0.60 15.89
CA LEU A 168 -21.95 1.88 16.27
C LEU A 168 -22.00 2.82 15.06
N THR A 169 -22.66 3.97 15.18
CA THR A 169 -22.73 4.96 14.11
C THR A 169 -21.62 6.00 14.22
N ASN A 170 -21.14 6.49 13.08
CA ASN A 170 -20.11 7.51 12.99
C ASN A 170 -20.43 8.56 11.92
N ILE A 171 -20.13 9.83 12.21
CA ILE A 171 -20.06 10.88 11.19
C ILE A 171 -18.68 11.54 11.25
N THR A 172 -18.05 11.68 10.08
CA THR A 172 -16.82 12.44 9.89
C THR A 172 -17.15 13.73 9.12
N ILE A 173 -16.78 14.90 9.65
CA ILE A 173 -16.97 16.18 8.96
C ILE A 173 -15.96 16.30 7.81
N HIS A 174 -16.47 16.52 6.61
CA HIS A 174 -15.67 16.81 5.42
C HIS A 174 -15.90 18.22 4.90
N GLY A 175 -17.13 18.71 5.03
CA GLY A 175 -17.49 20.08 4.71
C GLY A 175 -19.00 20.25 4.52
N CYS A 176 -19.67 20.68 5.59
CA CYS A 176 -21.11 20.88 5.62
C CYS A 176 -21.58 21.96 4.62
N PHE A 177 -22.87 21.94 4.29
CA PHE A 177 -23.43 22.87 3.32
C PHE A 177 -23.29 24.33 3.74
N GLU A 178 -23.44 24.65 5.02
CA GLU A 178 -23.26 26.00 5.54
C GLU A 178 -21.87 26.55 5.19
N TRP A 179 -20.83 25.73 5.35
CA TRP A 179 -19.47 26.11 4.98
C TRP A 179 -19.25 26.17 3.48
N VAL A 180 -19.73 25.18 2.72
CA VAL A 180 -19.57 25.16 1.26
C VAL A 180 -20.22 26.41 0.64
N PHE A 181 -21.41 26.79 1.09
CA PHE A 181 -22.10 27.96 0.54
C PHE A 181 -21.49 29.28 0.99
N GLU A 182 -21.04 29.39 2.25
CA GLU A 182 -20.26 30.55 2.72
C GLU A 182 -18.96 30.71 1.93
N ALA A 183 -18.20 29.63 1.73
CA ALA A 183 -16.91 29.66 1.04
C ALA A 183 -17.04 30.03 -0.45
N ASN A 184 -18.23 29.85 -1.04
CA ASN A 184 -18.54 30.23 -2.42
C ASN A 184 -19.28 31.58 -2.52
N ASP A 185 -19.34 32.37 -1.44
CA ASP A 185 -20.06 33.65 -1.38
C ASP A 185 -21.51 33.56 -1.88
N SER A 186 -22.13 32.40 -1.67
CA SER A 186 -23.44 32.05 -2.22
C SER A 186 -24.48 31.95 -1.12
N ILE A 187 -25.56 32.72 -1.25
CA ILE A 187 -26.71 32.67 -0.32
C ILE A 187 -27.79 31.80 -0.94
N ASN A 188 -28.07 30.66 -0.32
CA ASN A 188 -29.21 29.82 -0.68
C ASN A 188 -30.39 30.11 0.25
N LYS A 189 -31.56 30.37 -0.34
CA LYS A 189 -32.82 30.62 0.39
C LYS A 189 -33.90 29.59 0.10
N GLU A 190 -33.52 28.49 -0.55
CA GLU A 190 -34.45 27.42 -0.87
C GLU A 190 -34.65 26.50 0.34
N ASP A 191 -35.89 26.07 0.57
CA ASP A 191 -36.26 25.21 1.71
C ASP A 191 -35.42 23.93 1.86
N TRP A 192 -34.90 23.39 0.75
CA TRP A 192 -34.09 22.16 0.81
C TRP A 192 -32.75 22.41 1.51
N PHE A 193 -32.20 23.62 1.42
CA PHE A 193 -30.91 23.97 2.00
C PHE A 193 -31.00 23.94 3.53
N ASP A 194 -31.97 24.65 4.09
CA ASP A 194 -32.22 24.69 5.55
C ASP A 194 -32.50 23.28 6.09
N LYS A 195 -33.33 22.49 5.37
CA LYS A 195 -33.61 21.10 5.73
C LYS A 195 -32.35 20.23 5.71
N SER A 196 -31.45 20.47 4.76
CA SER A 196 -30.22 19.70 4.64
C SER A 196 -29.25 20.08 5.75
N CYS A 197 -28.96 21.36 5.96
CA CYS A 197 -28.11 21.85 7.05
C CYS A 197 -28.60 21.33 8.41
N HIS A 198 -29.92 21.36 8.65
CA HIS A 198 -30.52 20.78 9.85
C HIS A 198 -30.24 19.28 9.99
N ARG A 199 -30.36 18.50 8.91
CA ARG A 199 -30.07 17.06 8.93
C ARG A 199 -28.60 16.79 9.20
N GLU A 200 -27.69 17.53 8.58
CA GLU A 200 -26.24 17.41 8.80
C GLU A 200 -25.89 17.67 10.27
N GLN A 201 -26.32 18.82 10.81
CA GLN A 201 -26.08 19.21 12.19
C GLN A 201 -26.67 18.21 13.18
N VAL A 202 -27.96 17.91 13.08
CA VAL A 202 -28.64 17.04 14.05
C VAL A 202 -28.06 15.63 14.01
N ALA A 203 -27.70 15.13 12.83
CA ALA A 203 -27.04 13.84 12.72
C ALA A 203 -25.69 13.86 13.45
N TYR A 204 -24.83 14.85 13.17
CA TYR A 204 -23.51 14.97 13.80
C TYR A 204 -23.57 15.12 15.33
N GLU A 205 -24.54 15.88 15.84
CA GLU A 205 -24.69 16.10 17.28
C GLU A 205 -25.20 14.87 18.04
N ASN A 206 -25.81 13.91 17.35
CA ASN A 206 -26.51 12.77 17.97
C ASN A 206 -25.92 11.41 17.62
N VAL A 207 -24.83 11.36 16.87
CA VAL A 207 -24.14 10.12 16.47
C VAL A 207 -23.32 9.53 17.63
N ASP A 208 -23.09 8.20 17.62
CA ASP A 208 -22.31 7.55 18.69
C ASP A 208 -20.84 8.02 18.68
N LEU A 209 -20.26 8.19 17.49
CA LEU A 209 -18.92 8.71 17.26
C LEU A 209 -18.95 9.90 16.30
N ALA A 210 -18.46 11.04 16.75
CA ALA A 210 -18.33 12.24 15.92
C ALA A 210 -16.85 12.54 15.69
N PHE A 211 -16.42 12.64 14.42
CA PHE A 211 -15.03 12.94 14.07
C PHE A 211 -14.90 14.26 13.33
N PHE A 212 -13.77 14.92 13.54
CA PHE A 212 -13.33 16.08 12.76
C PHE A 212 -11.86 15.89 12.35
N PRO A 213 -11.47 16.16 11.10
CA PRO A 213 -10.11 15.91 10.64
C PRO A 213 -9.16 17.08 10.89
N SER A 214 -9.68 18.26 11.22
CA SER A 214 -8.88 19.42 11.59
C SER A 214 -9.59 20.31 12.61
N PHE A 215 -8.83 20.96 13.48
CA PHE A 215 -9.37 21.95 14.42
C PHE A 215 -9.98 23.16 13.70
N PHE A 216 -9.54 23.45 12.48
CA PHE A 216 -10.18 24.46 11.64
C PHE A 216 -11.64 24.11 11.37
N LEU A 217 -11.91 22.89 10.89
CA LEU A 217 -13.27 22.45 10.58
C LEU A 217 -14.16 22.39 11.81
N LYS A 218 -13.63 21.92 12.95
CA LYS A 218 -14.34 21.96 14.24
C LYS A 218 -14.79 23.39 14.57
N ASN A 219 -13.85 24.34 14.59
CA ASN A 219 -14.17 25.73 14.90
C ASN A 219 -15.16 26.33 13.88
N LYS A 220 -15.09 25.88 12.62
CA LYS A 220 -15.97 26.35 11.56
C LYS A 220 -17.42 25.92 11.79
N VAL A 221 -17.68 24.65 12.06
CA VAL A 221 -19.06 24.19 12.35
C VAL A 221 -19.60 24.76 13.66
N GLU A 222 -18.74 24.97 14.67
CA GLU A 222 -19.13 25.64 15.92
C GLU A 222 -19.59 27.08 15.67
N SER A 223 -19.04 27.77 14.66
CA SER A 223 -19.48 29.12 14.29
C SER A 223 -20.92 29.16 13.73
N TYR A 224 -21.43 28.03 13.24
CA TYR A 224 -22.83 27.86 12.84
C TYR A 224 -23.74 27.37 13.99
N GLY A 225 -23.15 27.09 15.16
CA GLY A 225 -23.88 26.64 16.34
C GLY A 225 -23.90 25.12 16.56
N TRP A 226 -23.14 24.35 15.76
CA TRP A 226 -23.03 22.91 15.95
C TRP A 226 -22.38 22.58 17.30
N GLN A 227 -22.90 21.57 18.01
CA GLN A 227 -22.32 21.06 19.24
C GLN A 227 -21.26 19.99 18.94
N THR A 228 -20.02 20.21 19.40
CA THR A 228 -18.90 19.30 19.10
C THR A 228 -18.20 18.74 20.36
N ASN A 229 -18.82 18.88 21.54
CA ASN A 229 -18.22 18.48 22.82
C ASN A 229 -17.91 16.97 22.90
N HIS A 230 -18.65 16.12 22.18
CA HIS A 230 -18.45 14.68 22.07
C HIS A 230 -17.52 14.28 20.90
N ALA A 231 -17.06 15.23 20.10
CA ALA A 231 -16.31 14.94 18.89
C ALA A 231 -14.81 14.71 19.15
N HIS A 232 -14.19 13.87 18.34
CA HIS A 232 -12.77 13.51 18.44
C HIS A 232 -11.98 13.89 17.18
N ASN A 233 -10.77 14.40 17.38
CA ASN A 233 -9.86 14.69 16.27
C ASN A 233 -9.38 13.38 15.61
N ARG A 234 -9.65 13.22 14.31
CA ARG A 234 -9.20 12.10 13.48
C ARG A 234 -8.78 12.63 12.10
N PRO A 235 -7.50 13.01 11.93
CA PRO A 235 -7.00 13.47 10.64
C PRO A 235 -7.19 12.42 9.54
N TYR A 236 -7.30 12.88 8.29
CA TYR A 236 -7.39 11.98 7.14
C TYR A 236 -6.16 11.09 7.02
N PHE A 237 -6.38 9.89 6.49
CA PHE A 237 -5.29 9.08 5.96
C PHE A 237 -4.72 9.80 4.74
N VAL A 238 -3.48 10.26 4.84
CA VAL A 238 -2.75 10.78 3.69
C VAL A 238 -2.19 9.58 2.92
N PRO A 239 -2.61 9.34 1.66
CA PRO A 239 -2.07 8.26 0.88
C PRO A 239 -0.57 8.48 0.70
N ILE A 240 0.21 7.41 0.82
CA ILE A 240 1.64 7.46 0.52
C ILE A 240 1.74 7.74 -0.98
N GLN A 241 2.34 8.87 -1.35
CA GLN A 241 2.65 9.13 -2.74
C GLN A 241 3.75 8.16 -3.18
N PRO A 242 3.57 7.47 -4.31
CA PRO A 242 4.65 6.68 -4.89
C PRO A 242 5.89 7.53 -5.08
N ILE A 243 7.06 6.94 -4.82
CA ILE A 243 8.33 7.57 -5.10
C ILE A 243 8.49 7.85 -6.59
N LEU A 244 9.29 8.86 -6.90
CA LEU A 244 9.57 9.26 -8.27
C LEU A 244 10.39 8.19 -8.98
N THR A 245 10.19 8.08 -10.30
CA THR A 245 11.04 7.28 -11.18
C THR A 245 12.28 8.09 -11.54
N TYR A 246 13.46 7.49 -11.44
CA TYR A 246 14.69 8.05 -11.98
C TYR A 246 14.65 8.08 -13.52
N THR A 247 14.91 9.24 -14.13
CA THR A 247 14.73 9.48 -15.57
C THR A 247 15.96 10.07 -16.26
N LYS A 248 17.12 10.14 -15.59
CA LYS A 248 18.35 10.60 -16.23
C LYS A 248 19.07 9.42 -16.89
N TYR A 249 19.64 9.64 -18.07
CA TYR A 249 20.24 8.59 -18.89
C TYR A 249 21.61 8.98 -19.48
N GLU A 250 22.26 10.00 -18.92
CA GLU A 250 23.56 10.46 -19.42
C GLU A 250 24.69 9.63 -18.83
N LEU A 251 25.04 8.56 -19.54
CA LEU A 251 26.22 7.75 -19.28
C LEU A 251 27.29 8.00 -20.34
N GLU A 252 28.55 8.04 -19.90
CA GLU A 252 29.70 7.99 -20.79
C GLU A 252 29.71 6.69 -21.59
N SER A 253 30.28 6.73 -22.81
CA SER A 253 30.34 5.56 -23.69
C SER A 253 31.01 4.35 -23.04
N GLN A 254 31.96 4.57 -22.14
CA GLN A 254 32.61 3.50 -21.35
C GLN A 254 31.61 2.78 -20.44
N LEU A 255 30.66 3.49 -19.82
CA LEU A 255 29.70 2.92 -18.87
C LEU A 255 28.49 2.27 -19.55
N ILE A 256 28.19 2.66 -20.80
CA ILE A 256 27.09 2.10 -21.60
C ILE A 256 27.31 0.61 -21.90
N ASN A 257 28.55 0.21 -22.20
CA ASN A 257 28.90 -1.15 -22.64
C ASN A 257 29.57 -1.99 -21.54
N VAL A 258 29.52 -1.54 -20.29
CA VAL A 258 29.99 -2.29 -19.12
C VAL A 258 29.27 -3.65 -19.08
N LEU A 259 30.05 -4.72 -18.97
CA LEU A 259 29.52 -6.08 -18.85
C LEU A 259 28.93 -6.26 -17.45
N GLY A 260 27.70 -6.76 -17.36
CA GLY A 260 26.96 -6.77 -16.10
C GLY A 260 25.47 -7.01 -16.28
N MET A 261 24.83 -7.62 -15.28
CA MET A 261 23.38 -7.84 -15.23
C MET A 261 22.64 -6.62 -14.68
N THR A 262 23.03 -5.42 -15.09
CA THR A 262 22.50 -4.16 -14.54
C THR A 262 22.10 -3.23 -15.65
N SER A 263 21.03 -2.46 -15.41
CA SER A 263 20.47 -1.55 -16.39
C SER A 263 21.29 -0.28 -16.54
N ARG A 264 21.05 0.46 -17.62
CA ARG A 264 21.69 1.78 -17.81
C ARG A 264 21.22 2.77 -16.75
N GLU A 265 19.99 2.62 -16.32
CA GLU A 265 19.35 3.45 -15.30
C GLU A 265 20.00 3.24 -13.94
N GLU A 266 20.28 1.98 -13.56
CA GLU A 266 20.98 1.66 -12.32
C GLU A 266 22.41 2.21 -12.32
N ARG A 267 23.14 2.02 -13.42
CA ARG A 267 24.49 2.56 -13.60
C ARG A 267 24.52 4.09 -13.55
N SER A 268 23.57 4.73 -14.22
CA SER A 268 23.44 6.19 -14.24
C SER A 268 23.10 6.71 -12.84
N TYR A 269 22.20 6.05 -12.13
CA TYR A 269 21.81 6.43 -10.77
C TYR A 269 22.99 6.39 -9.80
N VAL A 270 23.72 5.27 -9.74
CA VAL A 270 24.82 5.14 -8.75
C VAL A 270 25.98 6.09 -9.08
N LYS A 271 26.25 6.35 -10.36
CA LYS A 271 27.18 7.41 -10.78
C LYS A 271 26.72 8.79 -10.29
N ASP A 272 25.47 9.15 -10.57
CA ASP A 272 24.92 10.45 -10.17
C ASP A 272 24.91 10.62 -8.65
N TYR A 273 24.58 9.55 -7.91
CA TYR A 273 24.64 9.53 -6.46
C TYR A 273 26.06 9.86 -5.98
N ALA A 274 27.05 9.12 -6.47
CA ALA A 274 28.45 9.34 -6.12
C ALA A 274 28.98 10.71 -6.54
N GLU A 275 28.54 11.27 -7.66
CA GLU A 275 28.99 12.58 -8.19
C GLU A 275 28.38 13.77 -7.42
N TYR A 276 27.09 13.73 -7.12
CA TYR A 276 26.33 14.91 -6.66
C TYR A 276 25.84 14.83 -5.21
N TYR A 277 25.62 13.62 -4.69
CA TYR A 277 24.90 13.42 -3.42
C TYR A 277 25.77 12.84 -2.32
N TYR A 278 26.75 12.02 -2.66
CA TYR A 278 27.68 11.46 -1.69
C TYR A 278 28.52 12.58 -1.04
N THR A 279 28.56 12.58 0.29
CA THR A 279 29.14 13.62 1.12
C THR A 279 30.48 13.23 1.76
N GLY A 280 30.80 11.93 1.79
CA GLY A 280 32.03 11.42 2.40
C GLY A 280 31.98 11.32 3.94
N GLN A 281 30.77 11.32 4.52
CA GLN A 281 30.54 11.12 5.96
C GLN A 281 30.59 9.64 6.37
N GLY A 282 30.52 8.71 5.41
CA GLY A 282 30.72 7.28 5.61
C GLY A 282 31.23 6.59 4.36
N GLU A 283 31.53 5.30 4.48
CA GLU A 283 32.05 4.47 3.40
C GLU A 283 30.97 4.13 2.36
N ILE A 284 31.40 3.72 1.17
CA ILE A 284 30.55 3.13 0.13
C ILE A 284 30.79 1.63 0.13
N VAL A 285 29.72 0.84 0.26
CA VAL A 285 29.77 -0.62 0.32
C VAL A 285 28.91 -1.21 -0.79
N ASP A 286 29.50 -2.09 -1.59
CA ASP A 286 28.89 -2.81 -2.70
C ASP A 286 28.84 -4.31 -2.39
N LEU A 287 27.64 -4.83 -2.12
CA LEU A 287 27.41 -6.22 -1.74
C LEU A 287 26.89 -7.02 -2.95
N GLY A 288 27.75 -7.84 -3.55
CA GLY A 288 27.45 -8.63 -4.75
C GLY A 288 27.91 -7.95 -6.03
N CYS A 289 29.17 -7.51 -6.09
CA CYS A 289 29.63 -6.66 -7.18
C CYS A 289 29.79 -7.37 -8.54
N TRP A 290 29.86 -8.71 -8.57
CA TRP A 290 30.12 -9.52 -9.76
C TRP A 290 31.25 -8.96 -10.64
N LEU A 291 30.97 -8.52 -11.87
CA LEU A 291 31.94 -7.91 -12.80
C LEU A 291 32.11 -6.38 -12.61
N GLY A 292 31.58 -5.81 -11.54
CA GLY A 292 31.77 -4.41 -11.16
C GLY A 292 30.86 -3.44 -11.90
N SER A 293 29.71 -3.90 -12.38
CA SER A 293 28.87 -3.10 -13.27
C SER A 293 28.19 -1.91 -12.60
N LEU A 294 28.02 -1.93 -11.27
CA LEU A 294 27.60 -0.78 -10.45
C LEU A 294 28.78 -0.14 -9.71
N THR A 295 29.83 -0.91 -9.43
CA THR A 295 31.08 -0.43 -8.84
C THR A 295 31.78 0.59 -9.73
N LEU A 296 31.94 0.32 -11.03
CA LEU A 296 32.66 1.22 -11.94
C LEU A 296 31.96 2.59 -12.10
N PRO A 297 30.63 2.67 -12.33
CA PRO A 297 29.94 3.96 -12.34
C PRO A 297 30.05 4.74 -11.01
N LEU A 298 30.05 4.07 -9.85
CA LEU A 298 30.32 4.72 -8.55
C LEU A 298 31.71 5.38 -8.53
N ILE A 299 32.75 4.68 -9.00
CA ILE A 299 34.11 5.24 -9.12
C ILE A 299 34.10 6.49 -10.02
N TYR A 300 33.48 6.40 -11.19
CA TYR A 300 33.38 7.52 -12.13
C TYR A 300 32.68 8.73 -11.53
N GLY A 301 31.61 8.51 -10.75
CA GLY A 301 30.92 9.57 -10.03
C GLY A 301 31.81 10.22 -8.98
N LEU A 302 32.50 9.41 -8.16
CA LEU A 302 33.42 9.90 -7.13
C LEU A 302 34.55 10.77 -7.68
N GLU A 303 35.14 10.39 -8.82
CA GLU A 303 36.20 11.19 -9.46
C GLU A 303 35.73 12.60 -9.88
N LYS A 304 34.42 12.75 -10.11
CA LYS A 304 33.79 14.03 -10.47
C LYS A 304 33.20 14.77 -9.29
N ASN A 305 33.09 14.11 -8.13
CA ASN A 305 32.50 14.70 -6.95
C ASN A 305 33.42 15.80 -6.38
N LYS A 306 32.93 17.04 -6.40
CA LYS A 306 33.67 18.23 -5.95
C LYS A 306 33.64 18.43 -4.43
N GLN A 307 32.82 17.65 -3.72
CA GLN A 307 32.61 17.79 -2.27
C GLN A 307 33.58 16.94 -1.45
N VAL A 308 34.15 15.89 -2.07
CA VAL A 308 35.03 14.93 -1.39
C VAL A 308 36.38 14.86 -2.08
N ASN A 309 37.41 14.49 -1.32
CA ASN A 309 38.68 14.09 -1.91
C ASN A 309 38.61 12.62 -2.33
N SER A 310 38.27 12.35 -3.59
CA SER A 310 38.09 10.98 -4.11
C SER A 310 39.30 10.07 -3.94
N THR A 311 40.51 10.61 -3.71
CA THR A 311 41.73 9.81 -3.47
C THR A 311 41.77 9.18 -2.08
N GLN A 312 40.96 9.65 -1.14
CA GLN A 312 40.89 9.16 0.24
C GLN A 312 39.70 8.24 0.48
N ILE A 313 38.77 8.17 -0.47
CA ILE A 313 37.58 7.33 -0.39
C ILE A 313 37.86 6.03 -1.15
N LYS A 314 37.47 4.90 -0.53
CA LYS A 314 37.48 3.61 -1.19
C LYS A 314 36.07 3.03 -1.21
N ILE A 315 35.77 2.30 -2.28
CA ILE A 315 34.56 1.49 -2.36
C ILE A 315 34.91 0.09 -1.86
N HIS A 316 34.13 -0.42 -0.92
CA HIS A 316 34.28 -1.76 -0.36
C HIS A 316 33.41 -2.74 -1.16
N ALA A 317 34.04 -3.53 -2.03
CA ALA A 317 33.35 -4.43 -2.95
C ALA A 317 33.43 -5.88 -2.45
N TYR A 318 32.27 -6.48 -2.19
CA TYR A 318 32.12 -7.85 -1.70
C TYR A 318 31.56 -8.75 -2.80
N ASP A 319 32.18 -9.92 -3.01
CA ASP A 319 31.63 -10.99 -3.83
C ASP A 319 32.30 -12.33 -3.49
N LEU A 320 31.65 -13.44 -3.86
CA LEU A 320 32.28 -14.76 -3.84
C LEU A 320 33.38 -14.88 -4.89
N PHE A 321 33.29 -14.14 -6.00
CA PHE A 321 34.15 -14.24 -7.19
C PHE A 321 34.25 -15.63 -7.80
N LEU A 322 33.29 -16.51 -7.51
CA LEU A 322 33.23 -17.87 -8.07
C LEU A 322 32.21 -17.96 -9.19
N TRP A 323 32.67 -18.35 -10.37
CA TRP A 323 31.84 -18.49 -11.55
C TRP A 323 30.80 -19.59 -11.35
N LYS A 324 29.57 -19.35 -11.81
CA LYS A 324 28.49 -20.33 -11.75
C LYS A 324 27.95 -20.57 -13.15
N GLN A 325 27.55 -21.80 -13.44
CA GLN A 325 27.11 -22.20 -14.78
C GLN A 325 25.99 -21.32 -15.36
N TRP A 326 25.10 -20.80 -14.52
CA TRP A 326 24.02 -19.91 -14.96
C TRP A 326 24.52 -18.57 -15.51
N MET A 327 25.72 -18.11 -15.10
CA MET A 327 26.34 -16.87 -15.59
C MET A 327 26.75 -16.94 -17.06
N ASN A 328 26.91 -18.15 -17.63
CA ASN A 328 27.30 -18.33 -19.03
C ASN A 328 26.33 -17.65 -20.01
N ALA A 329 25.04 -17.61 -19.68
CA ALA A 329 24.02 -16.98 -20.53
C ALA A 329 24.22 -15.45 -20.66
N GLU A 330 24.83 -14.83 -19.65
CA GLU A 330 24.97 -13.38 -19.54
C GLU A 330 26.20 -12.83 -20.25
N VAL A 331 27.12 -13.72 -20.67
CA VAL A 331 28.39 -13.34 -21.30
C VAL A 331 28.55 -13.86 -22.73
N VAL A 332 27.47 -14.40 -23.31
CA VAL A 332 27.46 -14.86 -24.71
C VAL A 332 27.83 -13.71 -25.65
N GLY A 333 28.75 -13.95 -26.58
CA GLY A 333 29.25 -12.96 -27.53
C GLY A 333 30.25 -11.96 -26.95
N THR A 334 30.75 -12.19 -25.74
CA THR A 334 31.80 -11.38 -25.11
C THR A 334 33.12 -12.16 -25.02
N ASP A 335 34.21 -11.47 -24.68
CA ASP A 335 35.51 -12.10 -24.47
C ASP A 335 35.56 -13.06 -23.26
N LEU A 336 34.50 -13.09 -22.44
CA LEU A 336 34.37 -14.03 -21.32
C LEU A 336 33.58 -15.30 -21.67
N GLU A 337 33.02 -15.37 -22.89
CA GLU A 337 32.28 -16.56 -23.33
C GLU A 337 33.19 -17.80 -23.29
N ASN A 338 32.75 -18.83 -22.56
CA ASN A 338 33.49 -20.07 -22.34
C ASN A 338 34.87 -19.91 -21.65
N LYS A 339 35.19 -18.74 -21.08
CA LYS A 339 36.46 -18.50 -20.38
C LYS A 339 36.54 -19.27 -19.05
N TYR A 340 35.44 -19.32 -18.30
CA TYR A 340 35.38 -19.89 -16.95
C TYR A 340 34.51 -21.15 -16.89
N GLN A 341 34.93 -22.09 -16.07
CA GLN A 341 34.17 -23.26 -15.64
C GLN A 341 33.51 -23.00 -14.27
N ASN A 342 32.59 -23.89 -13.88
CA ASN A 342 31.89 -23.75 -12.60
C ASN A 342 32.87 -23.81 -11.42
N ASN A 343 32.82 -22.80 -10.55
CA ASN A 343 33.71 -22.52 -9.42
C ASN A 343 35.11 -22.00 -9.79
N ASP A 344 35.39 -21.65 -11.04
CA ASP A 344 36.59 -20.88 -11.35
C ASP A 344 36.48 -19.48 -10.74
N SER A 345 37.61 -18.92 -10.28
CA SER A 345 37.64 -17.51 -9.87
C SER A 345 37.59 -16.62 -11.11
N PHE A 346 36.71 -15.62 -11.11
CA PHE A 346 36.65 -14.58 -12.15
C PHE A 346 37.18 -13.22 -11.67
N LEU A 347 37.87 -13.20 -10.52
CA LEU A 347 38.40 -11.97 -9.92
C LEU A 347 39.33 -11.19 -10.88
N ASP A 348 40.06 -11.89 -11.76
CA ASP A 348 40.87 -11.27 -12.82
C ASP A 348 40.01 -10.50 -13.82
N SER A 349 38.85 -11.04 -14.21
CA SER A 349 37.89 -10.34 -15.09
C SER A 349 37.27 -9.13 -14.42
N PHE A 350 36.95 -9.22 -13.13
CA PHE A 350 36.50 -8.06 -12.37
C PHE A 350 37.56 -6.94 -12.40
N PHE A 351 38.82 -7.24 -12.06
CA PHE A 351 39.88 -6.23 -12.10
C PHE A 351 40.16 -5.72 -13.52
N THR A 352 40.09 -6.58 -14.54
CA THR A 352 40.21 -6.16 -15.94
C THR A 352 39.17 -5.11 -16.31
N GLN A 353 37.94 -5.27 -15.83
CA GLN A 353 36.85 -4.33 -16.09
C GLN A 353 36.97 -3.03 -15.28
N ILE A 354 37.54 -3.10 -14.08
CA ILE A 354 37.76 -1.95 -13.21
C ILE A 354 38.98 -1.10 -13.60
N ASN A 355 39.93 -1.67 -14.35
CA ASN A 355 41.18 -1.00 -14.71
C ASN A 355 40.95 0.40 -15.33
N PRO A 356 41.72 1.44 -14.94
CA PRO A 356 42.87 1.45 -14.04
C PRO A 356 42.55 1.89 -12.59
N TYR A 357 41.34 1.64 -12.10
CA TYR A 357 40.85 2.19 -10.83
C TYR A 357 40.95 1.23 -9.64
N GLU A 358 41.81 0.21 -9.69
CA GLU A 358 41.94 -0.81 -8.64
C GLU A 358 42.32 -0.18 -7.29
N ASN A 359 43.06 0.93 -7.30
CA ASN A 359 43.43 1.68 -6.11
C ASN A 359 42.25 2.39 -5.41
N LYS A 360 41.08 2.45 -6.04
CA LYS A 360 39.83 3.00 -5.48
C LYS A 360 39.01 1.97 -4.74
N LEU A 361 39.46 0.72 -4.67
CA LEU A 361 38.70 -0.39 -4.10
C LEU A 361 39.39 -1.01 -2.90
N GLU A 362 38.58 -1.52 -1.99
CA GLU A 362 38.93 -2.64 -1.14
C GLU A 362 38.05 -3.82 -1.52
N VAL A 363 38.66 -4.89 -2.03
CA VAL A 363 37.93 -6.07 -2.51
C VAL A 363 37.94 -7.15 -1.44
N TYR A 364 36.77 -7.70 -1.16
CA TYR A 364 36.52 -8.72 -0.16
C TYR A 364 36.01 -9.98 -0.87
N GLU A 365 36.92 -10.90 -1.20
CA GLU A 365 36.63 -12.18 -1.84
C GLU A 365 36.21 -13.23 -0.80
N GLY A 366 35.04 -13.84 -1.00
CA GLY A 366 34.57 -14.97 -0.19
C GLY A 366 33.09 -14.91 0.18
N ASP A 367 32.67 -15.82 1.07
CA ASP A 367 31.27 -15.98 1.45
C ASP A 367 30.81 -14.86 2.37
N LEU A 368 29.93 -14.00 1.82
CA LEU A 368 29.37 -12.86 2.53
C LEU A 368 28.78 -13.26 3.88
N THR A 369 28.16 -14.44 4.03
CA THR A 369 27.54 -14.92 5.28
C THR A 369 28.53 -15.15 6.42
N THR A 370 29.83 -15.15 6.12
CA THR A 370 30.91 -15.33 7.11
C THR A 370 31.76 -14.08 7.30
N MET A 371 31.58 -13.08 6.46
CA MET A 371 32.36 -11.85 6.48
C MET A 371 31.76 -10.82 7.44
N THR A 372 32.59 -10.00 8.06
CA THR A 372 32.15 -8.98 9.01
C THR A 372 32.48 -7.59 8.52
N TRP A 373 31.58 -6.64 8.77
CA TRP A 373 31.88 -5.23 8.59
C TRP A 373 32.50 -4.66 9.88
N ASN A 374 33.49 -3.77 9.73
CA ASN A 374 33.96 -2.99 10.88
C ASN A 374 32.90 -1.95 11.27
N GLN A 375 32.13 -2.23 12.31
CA GLN A 375 31.03 -1.37 12.75
C GLN A 375 31.47 0.04 13.20
N ASP A 376 32.77 0.25 13.46
CA ASP A 376 33.32 1.60 13.73
C ASP A 376 33.43 2.46 12.46
N LYS A 377 33.33 1.85 11.27
CA LYS A 377 33.28 2.57 9.99
C LYS A 377 31.83 2.80 9.59
N PRO A 378 31.32 4.03 9.67
CA PRO A 378 29.95 4.31 9.26
C PRO A 378 29.79 4.12 7.75
N ILE A 379 28.64 3.64 7.31
CA ILE A 379 28.30 3.42 5.89
C ILE A 379 27.34 4.50 5.43
N GLU A 380 27.71 5.27 4.43
CA GLU A 380 26.84 6.30 3.83
C GLU A 380 26.05 5.75 2.63
N PHE A 381 26.64 4.86 1.83
CA PHE A 381 25.93 4.22 0.73
C PHE A 381 26.11 2.71 0.79
N LEU A 382 25.00 1.99 0.92
CA LEU A 382 24.95 0.53 0.95
C LEU A 382 24.20 0.02 -0.27
N LEU A 383 24.92 -0.54 -1.23
CA LEU A 383 24.35 -1.23 -2.39
C LEU A 383 24.18 -2.72 -2.06
N VAL A 384 22.95 -3.20 -2.16
CA VAL A 384 22.56 -4.57 -1.81
C VAL A 384 22.04 -5.30 -3.05
N ASP A 385 22.90 -6.10 -3.67
CA ASP A 385 22.59 -7.08 -4.73
C ASP A 385 22.81 -8.53 -4.24
N ALA A 386 23.47 -8.72 -3.10
CA ALA A 386 23.74 -10.06 -2.57
C ALA A 386 22.55 -10.74 -1.85
N MET A 387 21.43 -10.07 -1.58
CA MET A 387 20.31 -10.67 -0.85
C MET A 387 19.54 -11.68 -1.71
N LYS A 388 20.02 -12.94 -1.75
CA LYS A 388 19.43 -14.03 -2.55
C LYS A 388 18.78 -15.16 -1.73
N ASN A 389 18.82 -15.09 -0.39
CA ASN A 389 18.16 -16.01 0.55
C ASN A 389 18.14 -15.41 1.97
N TRP A 390 17.48 -16.08 2.92
CA TRP A 390 17.37 -15.62 4.32
C TRP A 390 18.72 -15.50 5.04
N ASP A 391 19.68 -16.39 4.80
CA ASP A 391 20.99 -16.32 5.47
C ASP A 391 21.72 -15.02 5.07
N LEU A 392 21.75 -14.72 3.76
CA LEU A 392 22.30 -13.47 3.24
C LEU A 392 21.49 -12.26 3.72
N THR A 393 20.16 -12.33 3.73
CA THR A 393 19.32 -11.24 4.25
C THR A 393 19.62 -10.93 5.71
N ASN A 394 19.62 -11.94 6.57
CA ASN A 394 19.91 -11.79 8.00
C ASN A 394 21.30 -11.25 8.22
N HIS A 395 22.28 -11.77 7.49
CA HIS A 395 23.65 -11.35 7.62
C HIS A 395 23.86 -9.89 7.22
N VAL A 396 23.25 -9.44 6.12
CA VAL A 396 23.32 -8.03 5.71
C VAL A 396 22.71 -7.12 6.77
N ILE A 397 21.56 -7.49 7.34
CA ILE A 397 20.91 -6.73 8.42
C ILE A 397 21.76 -6.71 9.68
N GLN A 398 22.36 -7.83 10.06
CA GLN A 398 23.12 -7.96 11.31
C GLN A 398 24.49 -7.30 11.24
N GLN A 399 25.16 -7.34 10.08
CA GLN A 399 26.53 -6.84 9.94
C GLN A 399 26.62 -5.41 9.40
N PHE A 400 25.77 -5.04 8.44
CA PHE A 400 25.94 -3.78 7.71
C PHE A 400 24.94 -2.68 8.14
N PHE A 401 23.69 -3.04 8.47
CA PHE A 401 22.71 -2.03 8.90
C PHE A 401 23.08 -1.30 10.21
N PRO A 402 23.79 -1.89 11.20
CA PRO A 402 24.21 -1.17 12.39
C PRO A 402 25.15 0.02 12.12
N ALA A 403 25.86 0.00 11.00
CA ALA A 403 26.80 1.04 10.61
C ALA A 403 26.14 2.18 9.80
N LEU A 404 24.83 2.12 9.55
CA LEU A 404 24.11 3.18 8.84
C LEU A 404 23.98 4.44 9.71
N ILE A 405 24.16 5.59 9.07
CA ILE A 405 24.10 6.93 9.64
C ILE A 405 22.70 7.51 9.45
N THR A 406 22.03 7.82 10.55
CA THR A 406 20.67 8.39 10.52
C THR A 406 20.64 9.72 9.74
N ASN A 407 19.66 9.87 8.85
CA ASN A 407 19.43 10.98 7.92
C ASN A 407 20.48 11.21 6.83
N ILE A 408 21.52 10.37 6.76
CA ILE A 408 22.60 10.45 5.79
C ILE A 408 22.58 9.22 4.88
N SER A 409 22.52 8.03 5.47
CA SER A 409 22.74 6.81 4.69
C SER A 409 21.61 6.50 3.73
N VAL A 410 22.02 5.96 2.58
CA VAL A 410 21.14 5.45 1.54
C VAL A 410 21.41 3.97 1.33
N VAL A 411 20.34 3.18 1.26
CA VAL A 411 20.35 1.77 0.92
C VAL A 411 19.71 1.59 -0.45
N HIS A 412 20.48 1.01 -1.37
CA HIS A 412 20.04 0.67 -2.72
C HIS A 412 19.76 -0.84 -2.77
N HIS A 413 18.48 -1.22 -2.78
CA HIS A 413 18.09 -2.62 -3.01
C HIS A 413 17.92 -2.85 -4.51
N GLN A 414 18.90 -3.50 -5.14
CA GLN A 414 18.93 -3.71 -6.59
C GLN A 414 17.77 -4.60 -7.06
N ASP A 415 17.56 -5.69 -6.32
CA ASP A 415 16.56 -6.72 -6.60
C ASP A 415 15.18 -6.45 -5.97
N PHE A 416 14.87 -5.22 -5.56
CA PHE A 416 13.62 -4.94 -4.84
C PHE A 416 12.38 -5.42 -5.62
N CYS A 417 12.41 -5.37 -6.95
CA CYS A 417 11.30 -5.85 -7.78
C CYS A 417 11.54 -7.25 -8.38
N HIS A 418 12.65 -7.91 -8.11
CA HIS A 418 12.91 -9.22 -8.72
C HIS A 418 11.98 -10.29 -8.13
N TYR A 419 11.34 -11.11 -8.99
CA TYR A 419 10.32 -12.08 -8.57
C TYR A 419 10.78 -13.10 -7.52
N ASN A 420 12.08 -13.35 -7.39
CA ASN A 420 12.58 -14.32 -6.44
C ASN A 420 13.05 -13.69 -5.11
N CYS A 421 12.95 -12.37 -4.93
CA CYS A 421 13.62 -11.65 -3.82
C CYS A 421 12.65 -11.17 -2.73
N SER A 422 11.68 -12.02 -2.39
CA SER A 422 10.54 -11.67 -1.51
C SER A 422 10.91 -11.21 -0.09
N TRP A 423 12.03 -11.67 0.46
CA TRP A 423 12.53 -11.27 1.78
C TRP A 423 12.75 -9.75 1.90
N ILE A 424 13.11 -9.07 0.80
CA ILE A 424 13.31 -7.62 0.79
C ILE A 424 12.00 -6.91 1.18
N HIS A 425 10.87 -7.32 0.61
CA HIS A 425 9.55 -6.75 0.94
C HIS A 425 9.17 -6.96 2.40
N LEU A 426 9.42 -8.18 2.92
CA LEU A 426 9.07 -8.57 4.27
C LEU A 426 9.88 -7.78 5.32
N ILE A 427 11.19 -7.67 5.11
CA ILE A 427 12.08 -6.91 5.99
C ILE A 427 11.79 -5.42 5.91
N MET A 428 11.70 -4.85 4.70
CA MET A 428 11.45 -3.42 4.56
C MET A 428 10.09 -3.00 5.08
N TYR A 429 9.08 -3.89 5.07
CA TYR A 429 7.81 -3.63 5.74
C TYR A 429 7.92 -3.54 7.26
N ARG A 430 8.73 -4.40 7.89
CA ARG A 430 9.01 -4.33 9.34
C ARG A 430 9.84 -3.11 9.69
N LEU A 431 10.74 -2.69 8.79
CA LEU A 431 11.62 -1.55 8.99
C LEU A 431 11.10 -0.22 8.40
N LYS A 432 9.84 -0.18 7.92
CA LYS A 432 9.27 0.98 7.22
C LYS A 432 9.26 2.30 8.00
N ASP A 433 9.32 2.24 9.33
CA ASP A 433 9.35 3.44 10.19
C ASP A 433 10.79 3.98 10.38
N TYR A 434 11.80 3.26 9.87
CA TYR A 434 13.22 3.61 9.94
C TYR A 434 13.80 3.99 8.58
N PHE A 435 13.07 3.72 7.51
CA PHE A 435 13.46 4.01 6.14
C PHE A 435 12.39 4.81 5.42
N GLU A 436 12.84 5.84 4.71
CA GLU A 436 12.02 6.58 3.76
C GLU A 436 12.34 6.11 2.35
N PRO A 437 11.39 5.56 1.57
CA PRO A 437 11.63 5.27 0.16
C PRO A 437 11.77 6.61 -0.57
N ILE A 438 12.82 6.78 -1.36
CA ILE A 438 13.12 8.07 -2.03
C ILE A 438 13.06 8.00 -3.55
N LEU A 439 13.35 6.85 -4.16
CA LEU A 439 13.45 6.74 -5.61
C LEU A 439 13.25 5.32 -6.12
N TYR A 440 12.56 5.19 -7.24
CA TYR A 440 12.52 3.97 -8.04
C TYR A 440 13.48 4.13 -9.22
N VAL A 441 14.39 3.18 -9.39
CA VAL A 441 15.27 3.14 -10.55
C VAL A 441 14.78 2.03 -11.48
N PRO A 442 14.44 2.35 -12.75
CA PRO A 442 13.89 1.37 -13.69
C PRO A 442 14.71 0.08 -13.77
N LYS A 443 14.00 -1.04 -13.98
CA LYS A 443 14.51 -2.43 -14.07
C LYS A 443 14.72 -3.16 -12.75
N GLY A 444 14.35 -2.56 -11.61
CA GLY A 444 14.01 -3.35 -10.42
C GLY A 444 14.47 -2.78 -9.08
N SER A 445 15.25 -1.72 -9.13
CA SER A 445 15.88 -1.11 -7.96
C SER A 445 14.95 -0.14 -7.22
N VAL A 446 14.98 -0.19 -5.87
CA VAL A 446 14.37 0.83 -5.01
C VAL A 446 15.37 1.35 -3.99
N ILE A 447 15.37 2.68 -3.84
CA ILE A 447 16.31 3.41 -2.99
C ILE A 447 15.60 3.86 -1.72
N PHE A 448 16.22 3.61 -0.57
CA PHE A 448 15.72 3.98 0.75
C PHE A 448 16.73 4.86 1.48
N LYS A 449 16.25 5.96 2.05
CA LYS A 449 17.00 6.79 2.99
C LYS A 449 16.79 6.26 4.41
N TYR A 450 17.88 6.11 5.15
CA TYR A 450 17.82 5.75 6.56
C TYR A 450 17.49 6.98 7.41
N ILE A 451 16.30 7.02 8.03
CA ILE A 451 15.78 8.24 8.70
C ILE A 451 15.73 8.15 10.21
N LYS A 452 15.88 6.95 10.77
CA LYS A 452 15.79 6.73 12.23
C LYS A 452 16.57 5.48 12.62
N GLN A 453 17.23 5.54 13.77
CA GLN A 453 17.95 4.39 14.32
C GLN A 453 17.00 3.19 14.55
N ILE A 454 17.40 2.02 14.05
CA ILE A 454 16.68 0.76 14.23
C ILE A 454 17.01 0.20 15.63
N PRO A 455 16.01 -0.21 16.43
CA PRO A 455 16.26 -0.87 17.70
C PRO A 455 17.08 -2.15 17.53
N SER A 456 18.01 -2.40 18.45
CA SER A 456 18.94 -3.54 18.39
C SER A 456 18.24 -4.89 18.28
N GLU A 457 17.04 -5.03 18.85
CA GLU A 457 16.22 -6.25 18.74
C GLU A 457 15.87 -6.61 17.29
N TYR A 458 15.64 -5.63 16.42
CA TYR A 458 15.36 -5.88 15.01
C TYR A 458 16.62 -6.23 14.23
N LEU A 459 17.75 -5.64 14.60
CA LEU A 459 19.05 -5.87 13.95
C LEU A 459 19.64 -7.22 14.32
N GLN A 460 19.46 -7.68 15.57
CA GLN A 460 20.02 -8.94 16.07
C GLN A 460 19.11 -10.15 15.82
N LYS A 461 17.86 -9.94 15.42
CA LYS A 461 16.94 -11.03 15.10
C LYS A 461 17.40 -11.76 13.83
N THR A 462 17.36 -13.09 13.89
CA THR A 462 17.39 -13.94 12.70
C THR A 462 15.95 -14.13 12.22
N TYR A 463 15.68 -13.71 11.00
CA TYR A 463 14.39 -13.81 10.33
C TYR A 463 14.32 -15.06 9.45
N SER A 464 13.12 -15.58 9.36
CA SER A 464 12.74 -16.70 8.51
C SER A 464 11.35 -16.45 7.94
N LEU A 465 10.89 -17.27 7.00
CA LEU A 465 9.56 -17.08 6.43
C LEU A 465 8.45 -17.36 7.46
N GLU A 466 8.71 -18.28 8.38
CA GLU A 466 7.81 -18.68 9.48
C GLU A 466 7.51 -17.53 10.44
N ASP A 467 8.37 -16.49 10.48
CA ASP A 467 8.11 -15.29 11.27
C ASP A 467 6.96 -14.44 10.74
N PHE A 468 6.49 -14.66 9.52
CA PHE A 468 5.52 -13.78 8.85
C PHE A 468 4.19 -14.49 8.60
N SER A 469 3.12 -13.97 9.19
CA SER A 469 1.77 -14.47 8.90
C SER A 469 1.36 -14.12 7.46
N ILE A 470 0.44 -14.90 6.86
CA ILE A 470 -0.15 -14.58 5.53
C ILE A 470 -0.72 -13.15 5.48
N LYS A 471 -1.30 -12.70 6.60
CA LYS A 471 -1.80 -11.33 6.75
C LYS A 471 -0.65 -10.31 6.66
N GLU A 472 0.43 -10.55 7.37
CA GLU A 472 1.61 -9.68 7.35
C GLU A 472 2.30 -9.67 5.98
N ILE A 473 2.42 -10.83 5.33
CA ILE A 473 2.91 -10.96 3.95
C ILE A 473 2.08 -10.08 3.03
N THR A 474 0.75 -10.17 3.11
CA THR A 474 -0.15 -9.32 2.31
C THR A 474 0.10 -7.85 2.58
N GLN A 475 0.24 -7.45 3.84
CA GLN A 475 0.51 -6.06 4.22
C GLN A 475 1.88 -5.57 3.72
N ALA A 476 2.90 -6.42 3.72
CA ALA A 476 4.24 -6.09 3.24
C ALA A 476 4.27 -5.83 1.73
N PHE A 477 3.57 -6.65 0.96
CA PHE A 477 3.41 -6.44 -0.48
C PHE A 477 2.50 -5.25 -0.79
N ASP A 478 1.41 -5.05 -0.05
CA ASP A 478 0.56 -3.86 -0.19
C ASP A 478 1.36 -2.58 0.06
N TYR A 479 2.21 -2.56 1.09
CA TYR A 479 3.14 -1.46 1.35
C TYR A 479 4.09 -1.25 0.17
N SER A 480 4.76 -2.30 -0.30
CA SER A 480 5.70 -2.22 -1.43
C SER A 480 5.01 -1.68 -2.70
N LEU A 481 3.78 -2.12 -3.00
CA LEU A 481 2.97 -1.65 -4.12
C LEU A 481 2.48 -0.19 -3.96
N SER A 482 2.38 0.30 -2.73
CA SER A 482 1.98 1.68 -2.43
C SER A 482 3.12 2.68 -2.60
N ILE A 483 4.36 2.26 -2.36
CA ILE A 483 5.53 3.15 -2.43
C ILE A 483 6.13 3.25 -3.83
N VAL A 484 5.82 2.32 -4.75
CA VAL A 484 6.42 2.30 -6.10
C VAL A 484 5.48 2.82 -7.20
N PRO A 485 6.04 3.39 -8.29
CA PRO A 485 5.24 3.81 -9.44
C PRO A 485 4.60 2.61 -10.17
N PRO A 486 3.54 2.84 -10.99
CA PRO A 486 2.83 1.77 -11.70
C PRO A 486 3.72 0.81 -12.50
N ALA A 487 4.83 1.30 -13.07
CA ALA A 487 5.75 0.50 -13.88
C ALA A 487 6.47 -0.61 -13.09
N ALA A 488 6.63 -0.47 -11.77
CA ALA A 488 7.31 -1.46 -10.93
C ALA A 488 6.34 -2.53 -10.36
N LYS A 489 5.04 -2.22 -10.31
CA LYS A 489 4.02 -3.06 -9.67
C LYS A 489 3.91 -4.49 -10.25
N PRO A 490 4.01 -4.72 -11.58
CA PRO A 490 3.90 -6.08 -12.13
C PRO A 490 4.93 -7.04 -11.54
N ASN A 491 6.18 -6.59 -11.43
CA ASN A 491 7.30 -7.37 -10.93
C ASN A 491 7.20 -7.64 -9.41
N ILE A 492 6.74 -6.66 -8.62
CA ILE A 492 6.44 -6.87 -7.19
C ILE A 492 5.30 -7.88 -7.01
N LEU A 493 4.27 -7.85 -7.87
CA LEU A 493 3.20 -8.85 -7.85
C LEU A 493 3.72 -10.25 -8.21
N ALA A 494 4.65 -10.34 -9.16
CA ALA A 494 5.34 -11.60 -9.47
C ALA A 494 6.09 -12.12 -8.23
N ALA A 495 6.79 -11.25 -7.50
CA ALA A 495 7.46 -11.62 -6.25
C ALA A 495 6.49 -12.14 -5.18
N LYS A 496 5.30 -11.53 -5.06
CA LYS A 496 4.24 -12.01 -4.17
C LYS A 496 3.76 -13.40 -4.55
N ILE A 497 3.47 -13.60 -5.84
CA ILE A 497 2.98 -14.87 -6.36
C ILE A 497 4.03 -15.96 -6.16
N MET A 498 5.30 -15.67 -6.44
CA MET A 498 6.41 -16.60 -6.22
C MET A 498 6.54 -16.99 -4.75
N LEU A 499 6.40 -16.03 -3.82
CA LEU A 499 6.41 -16.34 -2.40
C LEU A 499 5.28 -17.31 -2.01
N LEU A 500 4.07 -17.11 -2.55
CA LEU A 500 2.94 -18.01 -2.31
C LEU A 500 3.18 -19.42 -2.90
N ILE A 501 3.84 -19.51 -4.06
CA ILE A 501 4.29 -20.78 -4.63
C ILE A 501 5.29 -21.48 -3.70
N ASN A 502 6.28 -20.74 -3.19
CA ASN A 502 7.28 -21.28 -2.24
C ASN A 502 6.65 -21.73 -0.91
N LEU A 503 5.54 -21.12 -0.51
CA LEU A 503 4.73 -21.55 0.64
C LEU A 503 3.84 -22.77 0.35
N GLY A 504 3.75 -23.22 -0.91
CA GLY A 504 2.84 -24.27 -1.35
C GLY A 504 1.37 -23.84 -1.44
N ASP A 505 1.06 -22.54 -1.27
CA ASP A 505 -0.31 -22.01 -1.38
C ASP A 505 -0.65 -21.69 -2.85
N MET A 506 -0.75 -22.76 -3.64
CA MET A 506 -1.04 -22.69 -5.07
C MET A 506 -2.42 -22.08 -5.35
N MET A 507 -3.36 -22.18 -4.41
CA MET A 507 -4.70 -21.63 -4.57
C MET A 507 -4.67 -20.10 -4.50
N GLU A 508 -4.05 -19.54 -3.47
CA GLU A 508 -3.95 -18.09 -3.32
C GLU A 508 -3.02 -17.50 -4.39
N ALA A 509 -1.94 -18.20 -4.76
CA ALA A 509 -1.07 -17.79 -5.88
C ALA A 509 -1.84 -17.63 -7.19
N ARG A 510 -2.68 -18.61 -7.56
CA ARG A 510 -3.56 -18.53 -8.75
C ARG A 510 -4.58 -17.40 -8.63
N LYS A 511 -5.12 -17.17 -7.44
CA LYS A 511 -6.09 -16.09 -7.20
C LYS A 511 -5.45 -14.71 -7.39
N GLU A 512 -4.25 -14.49 -6.86
CA GLU A 512 -3.48 -13.26 -7.05
C GLU A 512 -3.08 -13.06 -8.52
N LEU A 513 -2.65 -14.11 -9.23
CA LEU A 513 -2.38 -14.01 -10.68
C LEU A 513 -3.64 -13.67 -11.48
N ASN A 514 -4.76 -14.35 -11.22
CA ASN A 514 -6.02 -14.09 -11.91
C ASN A 514 -6.58 -12.69 -11.63
N TRP A 515 -6.40 -12.20 -10.40
CA TRP A 515 -6.72 -10.82 -10.06
C TRP A 515 -5.83 -9.86 -10.85
N THR A 516 -4.51 -10.09 -10.87
CA THR A 516 -3.54 -9.26 -11.59
C THR A 516 -3.88 -9.16 -13.09
N LYS A 517 -4.21 -10.29 -13.74
CA LYS A 517 -4.67 -10.35 -15.15
C LYS A 517 -5.92 -9.54 -15.47
N LYS A 518 -6.80 -9.36 -14.49
CA LYS A 518 -8.04 -8.56 -14.63
C LYS A 518 -7.81 -7.07 -14.41
N THR A 519 -6.60 -6.67 -14.01
CA THR A 519 -6.21 -5.28 -13.84
C THR A 519 -5.29 -4.82 -14.96
N ALA A 520 -5.11 -3.51 -15.12
CA ALA A 520 -4.14 -2.93 -16.05
C ALA A 520 -2.66 -3.18 -15.65
N LEU A 521 -2.41 -3.97 -14.59
CA LEU A 521 -1.08 -4.28 -14.07
C LEU A 521 -0.44 -5.51 -14.71
N TYR A 522 -1.18 -6.28 -15.53
CA TYR A 522 -0.59 -7.43 -16.21
C TYR A 522 0.19 -7.00 -17.46
N GLN A 523 1.47 -7.35 -17.50
CA GLN A 523 2.36 -7.09 -18.63
C GLN A 523 3.13 -8.38 -18.96
N PRO A 524 3.06 -8.90 -20.19
CA PRO A 524 3.69 -10.17 -20.54
C PRO A 524 5.23 -10.13 -20.53
N ASP A 525 5.83 -8.96 -20.76
CA ASP A 525 7.29 -8.78 -20.78
C ASP A 525 7.90 -8.53 -19.38
N THR A 526 7.22 -9.02 -18.35
CA THR A 526 7.61 -8.87 -16.95
C THR A 526 7.77 -10.24 -16.29
N ASP A 527 8.25 -10.25 -15.04
CA ASP A 527 8.46 -11.50 -14.30
C ASP A 527 7.15 -12.25 -14.03
N LEU A 528 5.99 -11.60 -14.23
CA LEU A 528 4.69 -12.26 -14.19
C LEU A 528 4.61 -13.46 -15.14
N SER A 529 5.29 -13.40 -16.30
CA SER A 529 5.32 -14.50 -17.26
C SER A 529 6.09 -15.72 -16.74
N ILE A 530 7.07 -15.51 -15.86
CA ILE A 530 7.86 -16.57 -15.23
C ILE A 530 7.00 -17.32 -14.22
N VAL A 531 6.37 -16.58 -13.28
CA VAL A 531 5.53 -17.19 -12.24
C VAL A 531 4.24 -17.79 -12.81
N GLU A 532 3.71 -17.27 -13.92
CA GLU A 532 2.59 -17.87 -14.62
C GLU A 532 2.94 -19.28 -15.13
N LYS A 533 4.11 -19.46 -15.76
CA LYS A 533 4.54 -20.76 -16.27
C LYS A 533 4.62 -21.80 -15.14
N LEU A 534 5.13 -21.39 -13.97
CA LEU A 534 5.24 -22.24 -12.79
C LEU A 534 3.88 -22.65 -12.19
N LEU A 535 2.83 -21.84 -12.41
CA LEU A 535 1.48 -22.20 -12.00
C LEU A 535 0.77 -23.09 -13.05
N ILE A 536 1.26 -23.15 -14.29
CA ILE A 536 0.65 -23.99 -15.33
C ILE A 536 1.27 -25.39 -15.34
N SER A 537 2.56 -25.51 -15.02
CA SER A 537 3.24 -26.78 -14.72
C SER A 537 2.72 -27.42 -13.44
#